data_AF-A0A963EIX5-F1
#
_entry.id   AF-A0A963EIX5-F1
#
_cell.length_a   1.000
_cell.length_b   1.000
_cell.length_c   1.000
_cell.angle_alpha   90.00
_cell.angle_beta   90.00
_cell.angle_gamma   90.00
#
_symmetry.space_group_name_H-M   'P 1'
#
loop_
_entity.id
_entity.type
_entity.pdbx_description
1 polymer ?
#
loop_
_entity_poly.entity_id
_entity_poly.type
_entity_poly.pdbx_seq_one_letter_code
_entity_poly.pdbx_strand_id
1 'polypeptide(L)'
;MKNIKEWVEACRKGETSYQSLIDRVPYARFLGIQVVARGEELYFILPKKDTNIGNPTLPALHGGAVAGFMEQAALLFVLLEMGEPRIPKTIDLTVDYLRAGHVRDTFAECRITRLGRRVANVSVSA
;
A
#
# COMPACT_ATOMS: atom_id res chain seq x y z
N MET A 1 -17.79 1.41 -17.84
CA MET A 1 -16.60 1.60 -16.98
C MET A 1 -16.64 0.49 -15.94
N LYS A 2 -15.69 -0.46 -15.93
CA LYS A 2 -15.72 -1.63 -15.02
C LYS A 2 -15.83 -1.18 -13.55
N ASN A 3 -16.70 -1.82 -12.78
CA ASN A 3 -16.90 -1.58 -11.34
C ASN A 3 -15.66 -2.05 -10.54
N ILE A 4 -15.43 -1.52 -9.33
CA ILE A 4 -14.28 -1.88 -8.49
C ILE A 4 -14.20 -3.39 -8.21
N LYS A 5 -15.36 -4.04 -8.04
CA LYS A 5 -15.46 -5.49 -7.84
C LYS A 5 -14.90 -6.26 -9.02
N GLU A 6 -15.37 -5.94 -10.23
CA GLU A 6 -14.92 -6.57 -11.48
C GLU A 6 -13.42 -6.37 -11.70
N TRP A 7 -12.87 -5.23 -11.28
CA TRP A 7 -11.44 -4.95 -11.35
C TRP A 7 -10.62 -5.82 -10.40
N VAL A 8 -11.03 -5.89 -9.13
CA VAL A 8 -10.34 -6.71 -8.14
C VAL A 8 -10.40 -8.18 -8.52
N GLU A 9 -11.54 -8.66 -9.01
CA GLU A 9 -11.68 -10.02 -9.54
C GLU A 9 -10.78 -10.28 -10.74
N ALA A 10 -10.69 -9.34 -11.70
CA ALA A 10 -9.77 -9.45 -12.83
C ALA A 10 -8.30 -9.50 -12.39
N CYS A 11 -7.92 -8.75 -11.34
CA CYS A 11 -6.58 -8.80 -10.76
C CYS A 11 -6.31 -10.16 -10.11
N ARG A 12 -7.24 -10.68 -9.30
CA ARG A 12 -7.12 -12.00 -8.66
C ARG A 12 -6.99 -13.15 -9.66
N LYS A 13 -7.66 -13.04 -10.81
CA LYS A 13 -7.59 -14.01 -11.91
C LYS A 13 -6.32 -13.86 -12.77
N GLY A 14 -5.51 -12.82 -12.56
CA GLY A 14 -4.33 -12.53 -13.38
C GLY A 14 -4.65 -11.96 -14.76
N GLU A 15 -5.90 -11.58 -15.03
CA GLU A 15 -6.32 -10.94 -16.29
C GLU A 15 -5.82 -9.49 -16.40
N THR A 16 -5.42 -8.91 -15.26
CA THR A 16 -4.96 -7.54 -15.14
C THR A 16 -3.94 -7.43 -14.02
N SER A 17 -2.92 -6.58 -14.18
CA SER A 17 -1.89 -6.37 -13.16
C SER A 17 -2.42 -5.61 -11.94
N TYR A 18 -2.02 -6.02 -10.73
CA TYR A 18 -2.28 -5.29 -9.49
C TYR A 18 -1.81 -3.83 -9.56
N GLN A 19 -0.71 -3.53 -10.27
CA GLN A 19 -0.20 -2.17 -10.42
C GLN A 19 -1.24 -1.21 -11.02
N SER A 20 -2.06 -1.70 -11.96
CA SER A 20 -3.09 -0.88 -12.60
C SER A 20 -4.20 -0.44 -11.64
N LEU A 21 -4.42 -1.19 -10.55
CA LEU A 21 -5.33 -0.80 -9.47
C LEU A 21 -4.71 0.31 -8.61
N ILE A 22 -3.41 0.20 -8.31
CA ILE A 22 -2.66 1.18 -7.52
C ILE A 22 -2.58 2.52 -8.24
N ASP A 23 -2.30 2.50 -9.54
CA ASP A 23 -2.13 3.72 -10.36
C ASP A 23 -3.42 4.56 -10.47
N ARG A 24 -4.58 3.97 -10.14
CA ARG A 24 -5.87 4.67 -10.06
C ARG A 24 -6.04 5.48 -8.79
N VAL A 25 -5.29 5.18 -7.73
CA VAL A 25 -5.31 5.92 -6.49
C VAL A 25 -4.36 7.11 -6.61
N PRO A 26 -4.86 8.36 -6.66
CA PRO A 26 -4.02 9.52 -7.00
C PRO A 26 -2.82 9.69 -6.09
N TYR A 27 -2.99 9.44 -4.79
CA TYR A 27 -1.92 9.57 -3.80
C TYR A 27 -0.88 8.45 -3.92
N ALA A 28 -1.30 7.20 -4.16
CA ALA A 28 -0.38 6.10 -4.41
C ALA A 28 0.46 6.35 -5.66
N ARG A 29 -0.17 6.82 -6.74
CA ARG A 29 0.52 7.22 -7.97
C ARG A 29 1.48 8.40 -7.75
N PHE A 30 1.10 9.37 -6.94
CA PHE A 30 1.95 10.51 -6.59
C PHE A 30 3.24 10.06 -5.88
N LEU A 31 3.12 9.18 -4.88
CA LEU A 31 4.25 8.57 -4.16
C LEU A 31 5.06 7.61 -5.05
N GLY A 32 4.43 7.08 -6.11
CA GLY A 32 5.02 6.11 -7.03
C GLY A 32 4.97 4.67 -6.53
N ILE A 33 3.99 4.34 -5.69
CA ILE A 33 3.89 3.02 -5.06
C ILE A 33 3.85 1.92 -6.12
N GLN A 34 4.69 0.91 -5.96
CA GLN A 34 4.71 -0.28 -6.79
C GLN A 34 4.22 -1.49 -6.01
N VAL A 35 3.79 -2.54 -6.73
CA VAL A 35 3.48 -3.84 -6.13
C VAL A 35 4.13 -4.98 -6.89
N VAL A 36 4.65 -5.94 -6.15
CA VAL A 36 5.21 -7.18 -6.67
C VAL A 36 4.47 -8.35 -6.03
N ALA A 37 3.87 -9.19 -6.86
CA ALA A 37 3.30 -10.45 -6.41
C ALA A 37 4.39 -11.55 -6.45
N ARG A 38 4.57 -12.28 -5.36
CA ARG A 38 5.43 -13.46 -5.27
C ARG A 38 4.63 -14.63 -4.72
N GLY A 39 4.15 -15.48 -5.62
CA GLY A 39 3.19 -16.53 -5.26
C GLY A 39 1.89 -15.91 -4.76
N GLU A 40 1.51 -16.21 -3.53
CA GLU A 40 0.33 -15.64 -2.87
C GLU A 40 0.62 -14.34 -2.10
N GLU A 41 1.90 -13.96 -1.97
CA GLU A 41 2.29 -12.78 -1.21
C GLU A 41 2.35 -11.52 -2.09
N LEU A 42 1.88 -10.40 -1.54
CA LEU A 42 1.96 -9.08 -2.15
C LEU A 42 2.95 -8.20 -1.37
N TYR A 43 3.99 -7.74 -2.05
CA TYR A 43 4.95 -6.76 -1.52
C TYR A 43 4.69 -5.40 -2.14
N PHE A 44 4.47 -4.39 -1.30
CA PHE A 44 4.36 -3.00 -1.74
C PHE A 44 5.72 -2.32 -1.66
N ILE A 45 6.01 -1.40 -2.57
CA ILE A 45 7.31 -0.73 -2.65
C ILE A 45 7.08 0.78 -2.74
N LEU A 46 7.70 1.52 -1.84
CA LEU A 46 7.91 2.96 -1.97
C LEU A 46 9.26 3.16 -2.67
N PRO A 47 9.29 3.60 -3.93
CA PRO A 47 10.55 3.75 -4.64
C PRO A 47 11.37 4.89 -4.05
N LYS A 48 12.70 4.78 -4.20
CA LYS A 48 13.61 5.90 -4.06
C LYS A 48 13.27 6.97 -5.10
N LYS A 49 12.54 7.99 -4.66
CA LYS A 49 12.13 9.12 -5.49
C LYS A 49 12.44 10.41 -4.74
N ASP A 50 13.02 11.39 -5.43
CA ASP A 50 13.46 12.65 -4.81
C ASP A 50 12.30 13.39 -4.13
N THR A 51 11.08 13.27 -4.67
CA THR A 51 9.87 13.86 -4.08
C THR A 51 9.45 13.22 -2.76
N ASN A 52 9.99 12.05 -2.42
CA ASN A 52 9.70 11.34 -1.18
C ASN A 52 10.76 11.64 -0.10
N ILE A 53 11.81 12.40 -0.41
CA ILE A 53 12.88 12.77 0.52
C ILE A 53 12.40 13.94 1.40
N GLY A 54 12.51 13.79 2.72
CA GLY A 54 12.11 14.81 3.68
C GLY A 54 13.28 15.69 4.12
N ASN A 55 14.43 15.07 4.38
CA ASN A 55 15.65 15.79 4.74
C ASN A 55 16.70 15.56 3.63
N PRO A 56 17.00 16.58 2.81
CA PRO A 56 18.01 16.47 1.77
C PRO A 56 19.44 16.54 2.31
N THR A 57 19.66 17.19 3.47
CA THR A 57 20.98 17.35 4.09
C THR A 57 21.43 16.05 4.79
N LEU A 58 20.51 15.40 5.50
CA LEU A 58 20.67 14.05 6.02
C LEU A 58 19.74 13.15 5.20
N PRO A 59 20.21 12.48 4.13
CA PRO A 59 19.36 11.86 3.13
C PRO A 59 18.43 10.83 3.77
N ALA A 60 17.21 11.30 4.06
CA ALA A 60 16.18 10.54 4.75
C ALA A 60 14.81 10.79 4.11
N LEU A 61 14.04 9.71 4.02
CA LEU A 61 12.66 9.74 3.56
C LEU A 61 11.81 10.61 4.47
N HIS A 62 10.83 11.28 3.88
CA HIS A 62 9.85 12.07 4.62
C HIS A 62 8.96 11.13 5.44
N GLY A 63 8.86 11.35 6.75
CA GLY A 63 8.03 10.52 7.63
C GLY A 63 6.59 10.40 7.13
N GLY A 64 5.98 11.52 6.74
CA GLY A 64 4.62 11.51 6.18
C GLY A 64 4.46 10.69 4.89
N ALA A 65 5.52 10.61 4.06
CA ALA A 65 5.49 9.78 2.85
C ALA A 65 5.57 8.30 3.19
N VAL A 66 6.35 7.94 4.22
CA VAL A 66 6.43 6.55 4.74
C VAL A 66 5.11 6.14 5.39
N ALA A 67 4.52 6.98 6.26
CA ALA A 67 3.21 6.70 6.85
C ALA A 67 2.10 6.61 5.79
N GLY A 68 2.08 7.55 4.85
CA GLY A 68 1.13 7.53 3.74
C GLY A 68 1.28 6.27 2.87
N PHE A 69 2.52 5.86 2.61
CA PHE A 69 2.80 4.60 1.92
C PHE A 69 2.26 3.38 2.68
N MET A 70 2.54 3.26 3.99
CA MET A 70 2.06 2.15 4.81
C MET A 70 0.53 2.10 4.86
N GLU A 71 -0.14 3.25 4.95
CA GLU A 71 -1.60 3.34 4.89
C GLU A 71 -2.15 2.86 3.54
N GLN A 72 -1.59 3.35 2.43
CA GLN A 72 -2.03 2.95 1.10
C GLN A 72 -1.81 1.45 0.86
N ALA A 73 -0.67 0.92 1.28
CA ALA A 73 -0.38 -0.51 1.23
C ALA A 73 -1.43 -1.32 2.00
N ALA A 74 -1.77 -0.93 3.24
CA ALA A 74 -2.79 -1.60 4.04
C ALA A 74 -4.19 -1.57 3.39
N LEU A 75 -4.62 -0.40 2.89
CA LEU A 75 -5.93 -0.25 2.25
C LEU A 75 -6.04 -1.08 0.97
N LEU A 76 -4.99 -1.07 0.13
CA LEU A 76 -4.93 -1.86 -1.10
C LEU A 76 -4.91 -3.35 -0.79
N PHE A 77 -4.12 -3.77 0.21
CA PHE A 77 -4.06 -5.16 0.65
C PHE A 77 -5.44 -5.65 1.14
N VAL A 78 -6.12 -4.90 2.00
CA VAL A 78 -7.47 -5.25 2.46
C VAL A 78 -8.45 -5.33 1.29
N LEU A 79 -8.43 -4.37 0.36
CA LEU A 79 -9.30 -4.39 -0.82
C LEU A 79 -9.10 -5.67 -1.65
N LEU A 80 -7.86 -6.14 -1.76
CA LEU A 80 -7.50 -7.35 -2.52
C LEU A 80 -7.81 -8.65 -1.78
N GLU A 81 -7.85 -8.65 -0.44
CA GLU A 81 -8.14 -9.82 0.39
C GLU A 81 -9.63 -10.00 0.72
N MET A 82 -10.44 -8.93 0.69
CA MET A 82 -11.87 -9.01 1.01
C MET A 82 -12.66 -9.85 0.00
N GLY A 83 -13.34 -10.90 0.46
CA GLY A 83 -14.15 -11.77 -0.41
C GLY A 83 -15.12 -11.00 -1.33
N GLU A 84 -15.82 -10.00 -0.78
CA GLU A 84 -16.61 -9.03 -1.56
C GLU A 84 -15.90 -7.66 -1.57
N PRO A 85 -15.22 -7.28 -2.67
CA PRO A 85 -14.42 -6.05 -2.68
C PRO A 85 -15.29 -4.80 -2.51
N ARG A 86 -14.92 -3.98 -1.53
CA ARG A 86 -15.47 -2.64 -1.28
C ARG A 86 -14.32 -1.74 -0.88
N ILE A 87 -14.36 -0.47 -1.29
CA ILE A 87 -13.29 0.49 -1.00
C ILE A 87 -13.21 0.68 0.53
N PRO A 88 -12.12 0.25 1.19
CA PRO A 88 -11.97 0.46 2.62
C PRO A 88 -11.73 1.94 2.93
N LYS A 89 -12.08 2.33 4.15
CA LYS A 89 -11.82 3.65 4.69
C LYS A 89 -11.05 3.49 5.99
N THR A 90 -9.97 4.26 6.13
CA THR A 90 -9.20 4.32 7.38
C THR A 90 -10.08 4.85 8.48
N ILE A 91 -10.11 4.14 9.62
CA ILE A 91 -10.72 4.62 10.86
C ILE A 91 -9.65 5.33 11.69
N ASP A 92 -8.52 4.64 11.87
CA ASP A 92 -7.33 5.12 12.58
C ASP A 92 -6.06 4.51 11.97
N LEU A 93 -4.93 5.18 12.19
CA LEU A 93 -3.59 4.76 11.79
C LEU A 93 -2.59 5.23 12.85
N THR A 94 -1.79 4.31 13.36
CA THR A 94 -0.65 4.59 14.24
C THR A 94 0.62 4.09 13.58
N VAL A 95 1.68 4.91 13.60
CA VAL A 95 2.96 4.58 12.98
C VAL A 95 4.09 4.84 13.97
N ASP A 96 4.87 3.81 14.27
CA ASP A 96 6.06 3.88 15.11
C ASP A 96 7.32 3.93 14.24
N TYR A 97 8.04 5.06 14.25
CA TYR A 97 9.28 5.22 13.48
C TYR A 97 10.47 4.73 14.31
N LEU A 98 11.01 3.56 13.95
CA LEU A 98 12.12 2.96 14.68
C LEU A 98 13.49 3.60 14.37
N ARG A 99 13.64 4.19 13.19
CA ARG A 99 14.86 4.87 12.72
C ARG A 99 14.57 5.80 11.53
N ALA A 100 15.56 6.59 11.15
CA ALA A 100 15.51 7.34 9.90
C ALA A 100 15.43 6.38 8.68
N GLY A 101 14.48 6.64 7.77
CA GLY A 101 14.35 5.90 6.52
C GLY A 101 15.41 6.33 5.52
N HIS A 102 16.39 5.48 5.21
CA HIS A 102 17.40 5.78 4.21
C HIS A 102 16.80 5.94 2.81
N VAL A 103 17.45 6.76 1.96
CA VAL A 103 17.02 7.03 0.58
C VAL A 103 17.35 5.83 -0.33
N ARG A 104 16.52 4.80 -0.23
CA ARG A 104 16.49 3.57 -1.03
C ARG A 104 15.04 3.08 -1.11
N ASP A 105 14.79 2.05 -1.92
CA ASP A 105 13.47 1.45 -1.98
C ASP A 105 13.09 0.89 -0.60
N THR A 106 11.88 1.21 -0.16
CA THR A 106 11.29 0.72 1.08
C THR A 106 10.19 -0.28 0.72
N PHE A 107 10.19 -1.43 1.37
CA PHE A 107 9.26 -2.51 1.10
C PHE A 107 8.29 -2.60 2.27
N ALA A 108 7.00 -2.78 2.00
CA ALA A 108 6.01 -3.02 3.04
C ALA A 108 5.40 -4.41 2.89
N GLU A 109 5.36 -5.13 4.01
CA GLU A 109 4.60 -6.35 4.20
C GLU A 109 3.32 -6.00 4.98
N CYS A 110 2.18 -6.50 4.51
CA CYS A 110 0.90 -6.29 5.16
C CYS A 110 0.34 -7.62 5.68
N ARG A 111 -0.18 -7.63 6.91
CA ARG A 111 -0.85 -8.78 7.49
C ARG A 111 -2.18 -8.36 8.10
N ILE A 112 -3.27 -8.97 7.64
CA ILE A 112 -4.57 -8.80 8.28
C ILE A 112 -4.57 -9.57 9.58
N THR A 113 -4.68 -8.86 10.71
CA THR A 113 -4.78 -9.48 12.04
C THR A 113 -6.22 -9.87 12.37
N ARG A 114 -7.20 -9.13 11.81
CA ARG A 114 -8.62 -9.45 11.94
C ARG A 114 -9.39 -8.96 10.72
N LEU A 115 -10.11 -9.85 10.05
CA LEU A 115 -11.06 -9.50 8.97
C LEU A 115 -12.50 -9.71 9.44
N GLY A 116 -13.14 -8.63 9.89
CA GLY A 116 -14.55 -8.65 10.30
C GLY A 116 -15.50 -8.29 9.16
N ARG A 117 -16.81 -8.34 9.45
CA ARG A 117 -17.86 -7.91 8.50
C ARG A 117 -17.82 -6.42 8.16
N ARG A 118 -17.35 -5.58 9.09
CA ARG A 118 -17.38 -4.10 8.98
C ARG A 118 -16.04 -3.42 9.22
N VAL A 119 -15.13 -4.08 9.94
CA VAL A 119 -13.85 -3.52 10.37
C VAL A 119 -12.78 -4.57 10.09
N ALA A 120 -11.64 -4.11 9.58
CA ALA A 120 -10.45 -4.91 9.39
C ALA A 120 -9.29 -4.26 10.16
N ASN A 121 -8.51 -5.06 10.87
CA ASN A 121 -7.27 -4.63 11.50
C ASN A 121 -6.10 -5.19 10.69
N VAL A 122 -5.13 -4.32 10.40
CA VAL A 122 -3.96 -4.65 9.59
C VAL A 122 -2.71 -4.20 10.34
N SER A 123 -1.70 -5.06 10.34
CA SER A 123 -0.34 -4.72 10.75
C SER A 123 0.52 -4.56 9.51
N VAL A 124 1.37 -3.54 9.48
CA VAL A 124 2.29 -3.26 8.38
C VAL A 124 3.70 -3.11 8.93
N SER A 125 4.65 -3.77 8.27
CA SER A 125 6.09 -3.66 8.57
C SER A 125 6.81 -3.12 7.33
N ALA A 126 7.67 -2.11 7.51
CA ALA A 126 8.38 -1.43 6.42
C ALA A 126 9.87 -1.17 6.71
#